data_AF-A0A855KD40-F1
#
_entry.id   AF-A0A855KD40-F1
#
_cell.length_a   1.000
_cell.length_b   1.000
_cell.length_c   1.000
_cell.angle_alpha   90.00
_cell.angle_beta   90.00
_cell.angle_gamma   90.00
#
_symmetry.space_group_name_H-M   'P 1'
#
loop_
_entity.id
_entity.type
_entity.pdbx_description
1 polymer ?
#
loop_
_entity_poly.entity_id
_entity_poly.type
_entity_poly.pdbx_seq_one_letter_code
_entity_poly.pdbx_strand_id
1 'polypeptide(L)'
;HPTVAFAAVLHAFVLETFYRYTQVESCMEVSVRGGSLSIHAPGLNDSISAQAIERRHDAWKERLPDDAEQLWDALIAFDGDDQAALFAHCASFGI
;
A
#
# COMPACT_ATOMS: atom_id res chain seq x y z
N HIS A 1 22.63 -1.34 4.16
CA HIS A 1 21.77 -2.40 4.73
C HIS A 1 20.56 -2.61 3.82
N PRO A 2 20.46 -3.74 3.09
CA PRO A 2 19.35 -4.01 2.16
C PRO A 2 17.95 -3.93 2.81
N THR A 3 17.80 -4.40 4.05
CA THR A 3 16.53 -4.36 4.79
C THR A 3 16.02 -2.94 5.02
N VAL A 4 16.92 -1.99 5.34
CA VAL A 4 16.55 -0.58 5.53
C VAL A 4 16.13 0.06 4.22
N ALA A 5 16.80 -0.28 3.11
CA ALA A 5 16.43 0.21 1.79
C ALA A 5 15.05 -0.30 1.37
N PHE A 6 14.75 -1.58 1.62
CA PHE A 6 13.43 -2.13 1.35
C PHE A 6 12.33 -1.48 2.22
N ALA A 7 12.58 -1.28 3.51
CA ALA A 7 11.65 -0.60 4.40
C ALA A 7 11.34 0.85 3.94
N ALA A 8 12.35 1.58 3.45
CA ALA A 8 12.16 2.92 2.88
C ALA A 8 11.27 2.94 1.63
N VAL A 9 11.47 1.98 0.73
CA VAL A 9 10.60 1.83 -0.44
C VAL A 9 9.19 1.45 -0.01
N LEU A 10 9.05 0.47 0.88
CA LEU A 10 7.75 0.06 1.42
C LEU A 10 7.01 1.23 2.08
N HIS A 11 7.70 2.03 2.89
CA HIS A 11 7.15 3.23 3.53
C HIS A 11 6.57 4.21 2.49
N ALA A 12 7.31 4.49 1.40
CA ALA A 12 6.80 5.34 0.32
C ALA A 12 5.57 4.76 -0.38
N PHE A 13 5.56 3.45 -0.66
CA PHE A 13 4.40 2.77 -1.25
C PHE A 13 3.17 2.81 -0.35
N VAL A 14 3.34 2.62 0.96
CA VAL A 14 2.24 2.62 1.92
C VAL A 14 1.70 4.03 2.12
N LEU A 15 2.55 5.05 2.19
CA LEU A 15 2.09 6.45 2.21
C LEU A 15 1.26 6.80 0.98
N GLU A 16 1.73 6.46 -0.22
CA GLU A 16 1.00 6.74 -1.47
C GLU A 16 -0.32 5.97 -1.57
N THR A 17 -0.42 4.78 -0.95
CA THR A 17 -1.61 3.92 -1.02
C THR A 17 -2.65 4.22 0.07
N PHE A 18 -2.22 4.53 1.29
CA PHE A 18 -3.09 4.64 2.47
C PHE A 18 -3.14 6.05 3.08
N TYR A 19 -2.11 6.89 2.87
CA TYR A 19 -1.94 8.18 3.56
C TYR A 19 -1.75 9.36 2.61
N ARG A 20 -2.24 9.27 1.37
CA ARG A 20 -2.05 10.25 0.29
C ARG A 20 -2.39 11.70 0.67
N TYR A 21 -3.26 11.92 1.66
CA TYR A 21 -3.69 13.25 2.10
C TYR A 21 -2.99 13.76 3.36
N THR A 22 -2.00 13.03 3.86
CA THR A 22 -1.19 13.45 5.02
C THR A 22 0.01 14.30 4.58
N GLN A 23 0.57 15.10 5.49
CA GLN A 23 1.79 15.88 5.23
C GLN A 23 3.07 15.11 5.56
N VAL A 24 2.97 13.81 5.86
CA VAL A 24 4.13 12.98 6.20
C VAL A 24 4.87 12.61 4.91
N GLU A 25 6.14 12.96 4.86
CA GLU A 25 7.01 12.65 3.73
C GLU A 25 7.84 11.40 4.01
N SER A 26 8.03 10.56 2.98
CA SER A 26 9.04 9.51 3.02
C SER A 26 10.40 10.09 2.61
N CYS A 27 11.49 9.39 2.94
CA CYS A 27 12.83 9.73 2.45
C CYS A 27 13.00 9.59 0.92
N MET A 28 11.95 9.12 0.22
CA MET A 28 11.87 9.03 -1.23
C MET A 28 10.43 9.25 -1.70
N GLU A 29 10.27 9.82 -2.89
CA GLU A 29 8.96 9.97 -3.54
C GLU A 29 8.66 8.77 -4.44
N VAL A 30 7.42 8.27 -4.37
CA VAL A 30 6.88 7.21 -5.23
C VAL A 30 5.49 7.63 -5.69
N SER A 31 5.16 7.36 -6.95
CA SER A 31 3.78 7.45 -7.42
C SER A 31 3.35 6.14 -8.06
N VAL A 32 2.20 5.64 -7.62
CA VAL A 32 1.61 4.39 -8.10
C VAL A 32 0.38 4.75 -8.95
N ARG A 33 0.43 4.42 -10.24
CA ARG A 33 -0.60 4.81 -11.23
C ARG A 33 -1.09 3.58 -12.00
N GLY A 34 -2.26 3.07 -11.65
CA GLY A 34 -2.96 2.02 -12.39
C GLY A 34 -3.79 2.57 -13.54
N GLY A 35 -4.07 1.70 -14.52
CA GLY A 35 -5.00 2.01 -15.60
C GLY A 35 -6.46 1.88 -15.16
N SER A 36 -7.32 2.82 -15.57
CA SER A 36 -8.76 2.72 -15.29
C SER A 36 -9.44 1.69 -16.21
N LEU A 37 -9.30 0.41 -15.90
CA LEU A 37 -10.00 -0.68 -16.62
C LEU A 37 -11.52 -0.61 -16.47
N SER A 38 -12.01 0.02 -15.40
CA SER A 38 -13.44 0.22 -15.12
C SER A 38 -14.17 1.02 -16.22
N ILE A 39 -13.48 1.90 -16.93
CA ILE A 39 -14.05 2.67 -18.06
C ILE A 39 -14.36 1.74 -19.25
N HIS A 40 -13.63 0.62 -19.37
CA HIS A 40 -13.75 -0.30 -20.49
C HIS A 40 -14.55 -1.58 -20.16
N ALA A 41 -14.90 -1.80 -18.88
CA ALA A 41 -15.62 -2.99 -18.42
C ALA A 41 -16.62 -2.66 -17.28
N PRO A 42 -17.88 -2.30 -17.61
CA PRO A 42 -18.94 -2.12 -16.62
C PRO A 42 -19.11 -3.38 -15.74
N GLY A 43 -19.13 -3.21 -14.41
CA GLY A 43 -19.25 -4.32 -13.45
C GLY A 43 -17.92 -4.96 -13.01
N LEU A 44 -16.77 -4.49 -13.53
CA LEU A 44 -15.45 -4.98 -13.08
C LEU A 44 -15.20 -4.70 -11.60
N ASN A 45 -15.69 -3.56 -11.09
CA ASN A 45 -15.61 -3.19 -9.68
C ASN A 45 -16.43 -4.13 -8.76
N ASP A 46 -17.48 -4.76 -9.29
CA ASP A 46 -18.33 -5.69 -8.54
C ASP A 46 -17.82 -7.13 -8.62
N SER A 47 -16.75 -7.38 -9.37
CA SER A 47 -16.18 -8.71 -9.54
C SER A 47 -15.65 -9.28 -8.21
N ILE A 48 -15.64 -10.61 -8.09
CA ILE A 48 -15.09 -11.32 -6.92
C ILE A 48 -13.64 -10.89 -6.64
N SER A 49 -12.86 -10.65 -7.70
CA SER A 49 -11.46 -10.20 -7.60
C SER A 49 -11.35 -8.80 -7.01
N ALA A 50 -12.19 -7.86 -7.44
CA ALA A 50 -12.22 -6.50 -6.89
C ALA A 50 -12.59 -6.51 -5.40
N GLN A 51 -13.64 -7.26 -5.02
CA GLN A 51 -14.03 -7.43 -3.62
C GLN A 51 -12.95 -8.12 -2.77
N ALA A 52 -12.14 -9.01 -3.36
CA ALA A 52 -11.02 -9.64 -2.66
C ALA A 52 -9.86 -8.66 -2.41
N ILE A 53 -9.61 -7.72 -3.33
CA ILE A 53 -8.62 -6.65 -3.16
C ILE A 53 -9.09 -5.67 -2.08
N GLU A 54 -10.36 -5.26 -2.10
CA GLU A 54 -10.95 -4.36 -1.10
C GLU A 54 -10.86 -4.96 0.30
N ARG A 55 -11.29 -6.22 0.49
CA ARG A 55 -11.16 -6.91 1.79
C ARG A 55 -9.72 -6.99 2.28
N ARG A 56 -8.75 -7.20 1.38
CA ARG A 56 -7.34 -7.20 1.76
C ARG A 56 -6.84 -5.81 2.13
N HIS A 57 -7.32 -4.79 1.42
CA HIS A 57 -7.01 -3.39 1.72
C HIS A 57 -7.54 -2.99 3.11
N ASP A 58 -8.76 -3.39 3.46
CA ASP A 58 -9.34 -3.12 4.78
C ASP A 58 -8.60 -3.88 5.89
N ALA A 59 -8.26 -5.15 5.67
CA ALA A 59 -7.45 -5.91 6.61
C ALA A 59 -6.07 -5.27 6.85
N TRP A 60 -5.49 -4.62 5.83
CA TRP A 60 -4.26 -3.84 6.02
C TRP A 60 -4.49 -2.55 6.79
N LYS A 61 -5.58 -1.81 6.52
CA LYS A 61 -5.93 -0.60 7.29
C LYS A 61 -6.03 -0.88 8.78
N GLU A 62 -6.64 -2.01 9.17
CA GLU A 62 -6.76 -2.39 10.59
C GLU A 62 -5.42 -2.67 11.28
N ARG A 63 -4.39 -3.06 10.50
CA ARG A 63 -3.06 -3.39 11.00
C ARG A 63 -2.09 -2.20 10.98
N LEU A 64 -2.38 -1.19 10.17
CA LEU A 64 -1.56 0.00 10.02
C LEU A 64 -1.96 1.07 11.04
N PRO A 65 -1.03 1.94 11.48
CA PRO A 65 -1.36 2.99 12.44
C PRO A 65 -2.27 4.06 11.81
N ASP A 66 -3.18 4.66 12.59
CA ASP A 66 -3.98 5.79 12.09
C ASP A 66 -3.13 7.03 11.77
N ASP A 67 -2.01 7.16 12.47
CA ASP A 67 -1.05 8.25 12.34
C ASP A 67 0.14 7.86 11.47
N ALA A 68 0.32 8.56 10.36
CA ALA A 68 1.40 8.33 9.41
C ALA A 68 2.79 8.56 10.01
N GLU A 69 2.93 9.38 11.07
CA GLU A 69 4.22 9.56 11.75
C GLU A 69 4.72 8.28 12.42
N GLN A 70 3.80 7.37 12.78
CA GLN A 70 4.11 6.09 13.42
C GLN A 70 4.35 4.95 12.41
N LEU A 71 4.18 5.22 11.10
CA LEU A 71 4.22 4.20 10.06
C LEU A 71 5.58 3.53 9.96
N TRP A 72 6.67 4.30 10.02
CA TRP A 72 8.02 3.75 9.92
C TRP A 72 8.27 2.67 10.98
N ASP A 73 7.97 2.98 12.24
CA ASP A 73 8.18 2.07 13.37
C ASP A 73 7.29 0.82 13.27
N ALA A 74 6.06 0.97 12.77
CA ALA A 74 5.18 -0.17 12.51
C ALA A 74 5.75 -1.09 11.42
N LEU A 75 6.25 -0.53 10.31
CA LEU A 75 6.76 -1.32 9.18
C LEU A 75 8.04 -2.09 9.53
N ILE A 76 8.94 -1.51 10.32
CA ILE A 76 10.16 -2.20 10.74
C ILE A 76 9.89 -3.32 11.77
N ALA A 77 8.73 -3.28 12.43
CA ALA A 77 8.28 -4.31 13.35
C ALA A 77 7.61 -5.51 12.65
N PHE A 78 7.18 -5.35 11.39
CA PHE A 78 6.66 -6.46 10.59
C PHE A 78 7.78 -7.44 10.21
N ASP A 79 7.41 -8.71 10.10
CA ASP A 79 8.30 -9.70 9.53
C ASP A 79 8.42 -9.53 8.00
N GLY A 80 9.36 -10.27 7.40
CA GLY A 80 9.63 -10.15 5.96
C GLY A 80 8.45 -10.55 5.08
N ASP A 81 7.61 -11.49 5.53
CA ASP A 81 6.46 -11.99 4.77
C ASP A 81 5.34 -10.93 4.75
N ASP A 82 5.07 -10.31 5.89
CA ASP A 82 4.12 -9.21 6.00
C ASP A 82 4.57 -7.99 5.20
N GLN A 83 5.86 -7.62 5.28
CA GLN A 83 6.39 -6.52 4.49
C GLN A 83 6.27 -6.80 2.98
N ALA A 84 6.57 -8.02 2.53
CA ALA A 84 6.45 -8.41 1.13
C ALA A 84 5.00 -8.44 0.65
N ALA A 85 4.08 -8.95 1.48
CA ALA A 85 2.65 -9.00 1.17
C ALA A 85 2.03 -7.59 1.08
N LEU A 86 2.41 -6.69 1.98
CA LEU A 86 1.98 -5.29 1.94
C LEU A 86 2.56 -4.56 0.73
N PHE A 87 3.85 -4.78 0.43
CA PHE A 87 4.48 -4.23 -0.78
C PHE A 87 3.73 -4.65 -2.05
N ALA A 88 3.46 -5.95 -2.20
CA ALA A 88 2.73 -6.49 -3.35
C ALA A 88 1.31 -5.92 -3.45
N HIS A 89 0.63 -5.72 -2.31
CA HIS A 89 -0.68 -5.08 -2.26
C HIS A 89 -0.63 -3.65 -2.79
N CYS A 90 0.25 -2.80 -2.25
CA CYS A 90 0.42 -1.41 -2.70
C CYS A 90 0.79 -1.35 -4.19
N ALA A 91 1.74 -2.19 -4.64
CA ALA A 91 2.18 -2.24 -6.03
C ALA A 91 1.05 -2.63 -7.01
N SER A 92 0.08 -3.45 -6.58
CA SER A 92 -1.03 -3.88 -7.44
C SER A 92 -1.94 -2.72 -7.89
N PHE A 93 -1.97 -1.60 -7.18
CA PHE A 93 -2.71 -0.40 -7.59
C PHE A 93 -2.04 0.35 -8.76
N GLY A 94 -0.82 -0.05 -9.13
CA GLY A 94 -0.06 0.50 -10.26
C GLY A 94 -0.20 -0.30 -11.55
N ILE A 95 -0.99 -1.38 -11.54
CA ILE A 95 -1.20 -2.29 -12.66
C ILE A 95 -2.55 -2.04 -13.31
#